data_AF-A0A941NVZ8-F1
#
_entry.id   AF-A0A941NVZ8-F1
#
_cell.length_a   1.000
_cell.length_b   1.000
_cell.length_c   1.000
_cell.angle_alpha   90.00
_cell.angle_beta   90.00
_cell.angle_gamma   90.00
#
_symmetry.space_group_name_H-M   'P 1'
#
loop_
_entity.id
_entity.type
_entity.pdbx_description
1 polymer ?
#
loop_
_entity_poly.entity_id
_entity_poly.type
_entity_poly.pdbx_seq_one_letter_code
_entity_poly.pdbx_strand_id
1 'polypeptide(L)'
;MASPADEMLLPPEYKVYFKEGVGVVNHQFDGAAEKVLPTKNEFKGKPGCYIACYSRKPIQSVYPVSKDIFVMGQIRVEGSYKERICQPKGFEGKDISKEVSFKDKCAAQLPQACSQSNCWAGGDTGGWFGIQ
;
A
#
# COMPACT_ATOMS: atom_id res chain seq x y z
N MET A 1 10.70 19.74 3.88
CA MET A 1 10.77 19.45 2.44
C MET A 1 9.96 18.19 2.19
N ALA A 2 9.16 18.12 1.13
CA ALA A 2 8.48 16.89 0.76
C ALA A 2 9.54 15.84 0.38
N SER A 3 9.33 14.59 0.79
CA SER A 3 10.23 13.50 0.41
C SER A 3 10.05 13.20 -1.08
N PRO A 4 11.07 12.67 -1.79
CA PRO A 4 10.88 12.23 -3.18
C PRO A 4 9.71 11.24 -3.36
N ALA A 5 9.40 10.46 -2.32
CA ALA A 5 8.27 9.54 -2.28
C ALA A 5 6.91 10.24 -2.29
N ASP A 6 6.83 11.50 -1.83
CA ASP A 6 5.59 12.30 -1.86
C ASP A 6 5.26 12.83 -3.26
N GLU A 7 6.25 12.83 -4.15
CA GLU A 7 6.16 13.43 -5.48
C GLU A 7 6.03 12.40 -6.60
N MET A 8 6.53 11.19 -6.39
CA MET A 8 6.63 10.16 -7.42
C MET A 8 5.32 9.39 -7.59
N LEU A 9 4.96 9.13 -8.85
CA LEU A 9 3.95 8.14 -9.21
C LEU A 9 4.64 6.81 -9.51
N LEU A 10 4.25 5.77 -8.78
CA LEU A 10 4.66 4.39 -9.05
C LEU A 10 3.95 3.83 -10.28
N PRO A 11 4.58 2.92 -11.05
CA PRO A 11 3.92 2.27 -12.19
C PRO A 11 2.70 1.43 -11.72
N PRO A 12 1.66 1.27 -12.56
CA PRO A 12 0.45 0.50 -12.20
C PRO A 12 0.72 -0.95 -11.78
N GLU A 13 1.76 -1.56 -12.34
CA GLU A 13 2.25 -2.89 -11.99
C GLU A 13 3.62 -2.72 -11.30
N TYR A 14 3.58 -2.39 -10.01
CA TYR A 14 4.79 -2.11 -9.26
C TYR A 14 5.46 -3.40 -8.79
N LYS A 15 6.70 -3.64 -9.20
CA LYS A 15 7.45 -4.82 -8.78
C LYS A 15 7.94 -4.66 -7.35
N VAL A 16 7.65 -5.65 -6.53
CA VAL A 16 8.16 -5.79 -5.17
C VAL A 16 8.71 -7.19 -4.98
N TYR A 17 9.62 -7.35 -4.03
CA TYR A 17 10.29 -8.62 -3.74
C TYR A 17 9.97 -9.00 -2.30
N PHE A 18 9.31 -10.14 -2.14
CA PHE A 18 8.82 -10.62 -0.85
C PHE A 18 9.54 -11.89 -0.44
N LYS A 19 9.97 -11.93 0.83
CA LYS A 19 10.47 -13.16 1.47
C LYS A 19 9.77 -13.34 2.81
N GLU A 20 9.17 -14.49 3.00
CA GLU A 20 8.48 -14.84 4.24
C GLU A 20 9.44 -14.74 5.43
N GLY A 21 8.97 -14.16 6.54
CA GLY A 21 9.77 -13.92 7.74
C GLY A 21 10.82 -12.81 7.64
N VAL A 22 11.03 -12.21 6.46
CA VAL A 22 12.00 -11.12 6.26
C VAL A 22 11.30 -9.80 5.92
N GLY A 23 10.38 -9.82 4.95
CA GLY A 23 9.61 -8.64 4.56
C GLY A 23 9.53 -8.42 3.06
N VAL A 24 9.24 -7.18 2.69
CA VAL A 24 9.02 -6.73 1.30
C VAL A 24 9.84 -5.47 1.01
N VAL A 25 10.51 -5.45 -0.14
CA VAL A 25 11.30 -4.30 -0.63
C VAL A 25 11.09 -4.11 -2.14
N ASN A 26 11.64 -3.03 -2.70
CA ASN A 26 11.53 -2.68 -4.12
C ASN A 26 12.71 -3.14 -5.00
N HIS A 27 13.65 -3.91 -4.45
CA HIS A 27 14.78 -4.46 -5.19
C HIS A 27 14.94 -5.95 -4.89
N GLN A 28 15.49 -6.69 -5.84
CA GLN A 28 15.70 -8.12 -5.68
C GLN A 28 16.73 -8.41 -4.59
N PHE A 29 16.50 -9.46 -3.79
CA PHE A 29 17.45 -9.96 -2.81
C PHE A 29 17.33 -11.48 -2.67
N ASP A 30 18.30 -12.09 -1.99
CA ASP A 30 18.46 -13.54 -1.99
C ASP A 30 17.29 -14.29 -1.33
N GLY A 31 16.72 -15.23 -2.09
CA GLY A 31 15.53 -16.00 -1.71
C GLY A 31 14.21 -15.24 -1.71
N ALA A 32 14.15 -14.03 -2.29
CA ALA A 32 12.90 -13.28 -2.44
C ALA A 32 12.15 -13.66 -3.71
N ALA A 33 10.83 -13.78 -3.61
CA ALA A 33 9.95 -13.94 -4.76
C ALA A 33 9.55 -12.58 -5.33
N GLU A 34 9.70 -12.40 -6.64
CA GLU A 34 9.11 -11.24 -7.34
C GLU A 34 7.59 -11.31 -7.27
N LYS A 35 6.96 -10.18 -6.97
CA LYS A 35 5.52 -9.99 -6.93
C LYS A 35 5.15 -8.70 -7.66
N VAL A 36 4.00 -8.73 -8.34
CA VAL A 36 3.42 -7.54 -8.96
C VAL A 36 2.38 -6.97 -7.99
N LEU A 37 2.63 -5.76 -7.50
CA LEU A 37 1.73 -5.03 -6.61
C LEU A 37 0.81 -4.12 -7.44
N PRO A 38 -0.50 -4.41 -7.54
CA PRO A 38 -1.45 -3.54 -8.20
C PRO A 38 -1.43 -2.16 -7.57
N THR A 39 -1.19 -1.14 -8.38
CA THR A 39 -0.94 0.23 -7.92
C THR A 39 -1.86 1.19 -8.64
N LYS A 40 -2.63 1.98 -7.89
CA LYS A 40 -3.62 2.91 -8.45
C LYS A 40 -3.28 4.34 -8.11
N ASN A 41 -3.14 5.17 -9.16
CA ASN A 41 -2.73 6.57 -9.07
C ASN A 41 -3.89 7.52 -9.43
N GLU A 42 -5.07 7.33 -8.82
CA GLU A 42 -6.18 8.27 -9.05
C GLU A 42 -5.83 9.68 -8.57
N PHE A 43 -5.22 9.80 -7.38
CA PHE A 43 -4.64 11.05 -6.94
C PHE A 43 -3.27 11.28 -7.59
N LYS A 44 -3.18 12.30 -8.46
CA LYS A 44 -1.94 12.69 -9.17
C LYS A 44 -1.28 13.96 -8.62
N GLY A 45 -1.90 14.61 -7.63
CA GLY A 45 -1.40 15.86 -7.02
C GLY A 45 -0.21 15.64 -6.09
N LYS A 46 0.30 16.71 -5.48
CA LYS A 46 1.40 16.68 -4.51
C LYS A 46 1.04 17.52 -3.27
N PRO A 47 1.47 17.11 -2.06
CA PRO A 47 2.11 15.82 -1.77
C PRO A 47 1.10 14.68 -1.84
N GLY A 48 1.56 13.46 -2.19
CA GLY A 48 0.73 12.27 -2.10
C GLY A 48 1.54 11.04 -1.75
N CYS A 49 0.96 10.16 -0.93
CA CYS A 49 1.58 8.94 -0.45
C CYS A 49 0.68 7.73 -0.75
N TYR A 50 1.20 6.52 -0.56
CA TYR A 50 0.47 5.29 -0.86
C TYR A 50 -0.01 4.60 0.41
N ILE A 51 -1.28 4.24 0.42
CA ILE A 51 -1.84 3.33 1.42
C ILE A 51 -1.97 1.94 0.79
N ALA A 52 -1.68 0.91 1.58
CA ALA A 52 -1.91 -0.47 1.21
C ALA A 52 -3.36 -0.84 1.48
N CYS A 53 -3.95 -1.65 0.61
CA CYS A 53 -5.24 -2.30 0.84
C CYS A 53 -4.98 -3.72 1.33
N TYR A 54 -5.46 -4.05 2.52
CA TYR A 54 -5.30 -5.35 3.15
C TYR A 54 -6.63 -6.09 3.23
N SER A 55 -6.60 -7.42 3.26
CA SER A 55 -7.78 -8.24 3.56
C SER A 55 -7.39 -9.49 4.36
N ARG A 56 -8.38 -10.09 5.02
CA ARG A 56 -8.26 -11.38 5.72
C ARG A 56 -8.38 -12.58 4.77
N LYS A 57 -8.82 -12.36 3.54
CA LYS A 57 -8.98 -13.42 2.52
C LYS A 57 -7.71 -13.50 1.69
N PRO A 58 -7.12 -14.69 1.45
CA PRO A 58 -5.91 -14.81 0.62
C PRO A 58 -6.19 -14.69 -0.89
N ILE A 59 -7.45 -14.83 -1.31
CA ILE A 59 -7.86 -14.83 -2.71
C ILE A 59 -7.48 -13.49 -3.36
N GLN A 60 -6.76 -13.55 -4.48
CA GLN A 60 -6.23 -12.39 -5.22
C GLN A 60 -5.23 -11.52 -4.45
N SER A 61 -4.70 -12.00 -3.32
CA SER A 61 -3.63 -11.31 -2.63
C SER A 61 -2.30 -11.39 -3.37
N VAL A 62 -1.46 -10.40 -3.12
CA VAL A 62 -0.10 -10.31 -3.65
C VAL A 62 0.88 -11.09 -2.75
N TYR A 63 0.84 -10.83 -1.44
CA TYR A 63 1.64 -11.52 -0.42
C TYR A 63 1.03 -11.36 0.99
N PRO A 64 1.31 -12.29 1.92
CA PRO A 64 0.96 -12.15 3.33
C PRO A 64 1.93 -11.22 4.08
N VAL A 65 1.41 -10.42 5.01
CA VAL A 65 2.22 -9.68 6.01
C VAL A 65 2.14 -10.31 7.41
N SER A 66 1.11 -11.13 7.64
CA SER A 66 0.99 -12.03 8.78
C SER A 66 0.10 -13.21 8.40
N LYS A 67 -0.11 -14.17 9.33
CA LYS A 67 -0.88 -15.40 9.09
C LYS A 67 -2.25 -15.16 8.42
N ASP A 68 -2.93 -14.08 8.82
CA ASP A 68 -4.29 -13.78 8.39
C ASP A 68 -4.42 -12.39 7.78
N ILE A 69 -3.33 -11.75 7.33
CA ILE A 69 -3.40 -10.42 6.71
C ILE A 69 -2.60 -10.45 5.42
N PHE A 70 -3.27 -10.09 4.34
CA PHE A 70 -2.73 -10.14 3.00
C PHE A 70 -2.82 -8.77 2.33
N VAL A 71 -1.78 -8.39 1.59
CA VAL A 71 -1.78 -7.17 0.77
C VAL A 71 -2.46 -7.47 -0.55
N MET A 72 -3.43 -6.63 -0.92
CA MET A 72 -4.21 -6.72 -2.16
C MET A 72 -3.69 -5.79 -3.25
N GLY A 73 -3.02 -4.72 -2.84
CA GLY A 73 -2.59 -3.64 -3.72
C GLY A 73 -2.33 -2.38 -2.93
N GLN A 74 -2.07 -1.29 -3.64
CA GLN A 74 -1.89 0.03 -3.07
C GLN A 74 -2.61 1.09 -3.89
N ILE A 75 -3.02 2.16 -3.20
CA ILE A 75 -3.67 3.31 -3.82
C ILE A 75 -3.00 4.59 -3.35
N ARG A 76 -2.85 5.55 -4.26
CA ARG A 76 -2.28 6.86 -3.95
C ARG A 76 -3.36 7.81 -3.45
N VAL A 77 -3.06 8.53 -2.39
CA VAL A 77 -3.95 9.51 -1.76
C VAL A 77 -3.21 10.82 -1.51
N GLU A 78 -3.95 11.91 -1.31
CA GLU A 78 -3.38 13.17 -0.83
C GLU A 78 -2.84 12.98 0.59
N GLY A 79 -1.60 13.37 0.83
CA GLY A 79 -0.90 13.13 2.09
C GLY A 79 0.61 13.10 1.91
N SER A 80 1.33 12.80 2.99
CA SER A 80 2.79 12.72 2.98
C SER A 80 3.27 11.51 3.76
N TYR A 81 4.43 11.00 3.39
CA TYR A 81 5.16 10.07 4.24
C TYR A 81 5.72 10.80 5.46
N LYS A 82 5.42 10.28 6.64
CA LYS A 82 6.17 10.57 7.86
C LYS A 82 6.94 9.31 8.22
N GLU A 83 8.27 9.39 8.10
CA GLU A 83 9.13 8.21 8.16
C GLU A 83 8.63 7.15 7.16
N ARG A 84 8.22 5.98 7.64
CA ARG A 84 7.77 4.86 6.80
C ARG A 84 6.25 4.83 6.60
N ILE A 85 5.51 5.77 7.18
CA ILE A 85 4.05 5.71 7.24
C ILE A 85 3.46 6.79 6.35
N CYS A 86 2.70 6.38 5.33
CA CYS A 86 1.83 7.29 4.60
C CYS A 86 0.78 7.87 5.56
N GLN A 87 0.77 9.19 5.70
CA GLN A 87 -0.21 9.93 6.47
C GLN A 87 -1.12 10.68 5.51
N PRO A 88 -2.32 10.13 5.22
CA PRO A 88 -3.29 10.83 4.40
C PRO A 88 -3.68 12.17 5.05
N LYS A 89 -3.95 13.17 4.22
CA LYS A 89 -4.33 14.51 4.68
C LYS A 89 -5.56 14.45 5.59
N GLY A 90 -5.45 15.03 6.79
CA GLY A 90 -6.50 15.02 7.82
C GLY A 90 -6.51 13.78 8.73
N PHE A 91 -5.64 12.80 8.46
CA PHE A 91 -5.45 11.58 9.22
C PHE A 91 -4.03 11.43 9.78
N GLU A 92 -3.32 12.54 9.95
CA GLU A 92 -1.96 12.57 10.47
C GLU A 92 -1.89 11.95 11.86
N GLY A 93 -1.03 10.94 12.02
CA GLY A 93 -0.89 10.17 13.26
C GLY A 93 -2.11 9.33 13.67
N LYS A 94 -3.13 9.20 12.81
CA LYS A 94 -4.34 8.40 13.09
C LYS A 94 -4.26 7.03 12.43
N ASP A 95 -4.89 6.05 13.07
CA ASP A 95 -5.12 4.74 12.47
C ASP A 95 -6.23 4.82 11.42
N ILE A 96 -5.87 4.61 10.16
CA ILE A 96 -6.80 4.64 9.01
C ILE A 96 -7.50 3.29 8.75
N SER A 97 -7.16 2.23 9.49
CA SER A 97 -7.70 0.88 9.26
C SER A 97 -9.22 0.77 9.47
N LYS A 98 -9.79 1.65 10.27
CA LYS A 98 -11.23 1.68 10.56
C LYS A 98 -12.00 2.66 9.69
N GLU A 99 -11.31 3.52 8.95
CA GLU A 99 -11.91 4.60 8.19
C GLU A 99 -12.63 4.09 6.95
N VAL A 100 -13.95 4.30 6.93
CA VAL A 100 -14.84 3.80 5.86
C VAL A 100 -14.46 4.39 4.50
N SER A 101 -14.08 5.67 4.47
CA SER A 101 -13.69 6.34 3.22
C SER A 101 -12.52 5.67 2.51
N PHE A 102 -11.54 5.12 3.24
CA PHE A 102 -10.42 4.40 2.63
C PHE A 102 -10.78 2.96 2.27
N LYS A 103 -11.68 2.32 3.03
CA LYS A 103 -12.23 1.00 2.65
C LYS A 103 -12.98 1.08 1.32
N ASP A 104 -13.82 2.09 1.17
CA ASP A 104 -14.59 2.31 -0.05
C ASP A 104 -13.67 2.62 -1.24
N LYS A 105 -12.60 3.40 -1.02
CA LYS A 105 -11.57 3.63 -2.04
C LYS A 105 -10.85 2.34 -2.44
N CYS A 106 -10.44 1.51 -1.48
CA CYS A 106 -9.84 0.20 -1.79
C CYS A 106 -10.80 -0.68 -2.61
N ALA A 107 -12.09 -0.74 -2.24
CA ALA A 107 -13.10 -1.50 -2.97
C ALA A 107 -13.35 -0.96 -4.39
N ALA A 108 -13.40 0.36 -4.55
CA ALA A 108 -13.63 1.01 -5.84
C ALA A 108 -12.44 0.84 -6.80
N GLN A 109 -11.22 0.96 -6.29
CA GLN A 109 -10.02 0.94 -7.13
C GLN A 109 -9.44 -0.47 -7.35
N LEU A 110 -9.72 -1.41 -6.44
CA LEU A 110 -9.29 -2.81 -6.54
C LEU A 110 -10.50 -3.76 -6.41
N PRO A 111 -11.55 -3.64 -7.26
CA PRO A 111 -12.82 -4.34 -7.06
C PRO A 111 -12.71 -5.86 -7.12
N GLN A 112 -11.72 -6.38 -7.85
CA GLN A 112 -11.47 -7.81 -7.95
C GLN A 112 -10.94 -8.38 -6.61
N ALA A 113 -9.98 -7.68 -5.99
CA ALA A 113 -9.34 -8.12 -4.75
C ALA A 113 -10.11 -7.68 -3.49
N CYS A 114 -10.74 -6.51 -3.53
CA CYS A 114 -11.41 -5.85 -2.41
C CYS A 114 -12.94 -5.84 -2.54
N SER A 115 -13.52 -6.97 -2.96
CA SER A 115 -14.97 -7.09 -3.13
C SER A 115 -15.75 -6.93 -1.81
N GLN A 116 -16.89 -6.23 -1.86
CA GLN A 116 -17.83 -6.08 -0.74
C GLN A 116 -17.20 -5.47 0.53
N SER A 117 -16.27 -4.52 0.39
CA SER A 117 -15.60 -3.84 1.51
C SER A 117 -14.91 -4.81 2.49
N ASN A 118 -14.44 -5.96 1.98
CA ASN A 118 -13.67 -6.94 2.74
C ASN A 118 -12.24 -6.46 3.07
N CYS A 119 -11.84 -5.32 2.51
CA CYS A 119 -10.54 -4.72 2.67
C CYS A 119 -10.53 -3.56 3.67
N TRP A 120 -9.35 -3.27 4.21
CA TRP A 120 -9.06 -2.03 4.93
C TRP A 120 -7.75 -1.41 4.45
N ALA A 121 -7.57 -0.12 4.73
CA ALA A 121 -6.36 0.59 4.38
C ALA A 121 -5.36 0.65 5.53
N GLY A 122 -4.08 0.74 5.22
CA GLY A 122 -3.04 1.08 6.20
C GLY A 122 -1.86 1.79 5.54
N GLY A 123 -1.15 2.59 6.33
CA GLY A 123 -0.09 3.48 5.84
C GLY A 123 1.32 2.91 5.90
N ASP A 124 1.54 1.69 6.42
CA ASP A 124 2.88 1.11 6.58
C ASP A 124 3.40 0.58 5.23
N THR A 125 3.89 1.51 4.42
CA THR A 125 4.20 1.33 3.00
C THR A 125 5.56 1.92 2.59
N GLY A 126 6.23 2.65 3.48
CA GLY A 126 7.50 3.31 3.21
C GLY A 126 8.64 2.37 2.81
N GLY A 127 8.55 1.09 3.20
CA GLY A 127 9.51 0.05 2.78
C GLY A 127 9.61 -0.12 1.25
N TRP A 128 8.57 0.24 0.50
CA TRP A 128 8.57 0.23 -0.98
C TRP A 128 9.46 1.30 -1.60
N PHE A 129 9.78 2.35 -0.83
CA PHE A 129 10.60 3.46 -1.31
C PHE A 129 12.04 3.36 -0.79
N GLY A 130 12.39 2.27 -0.11
CA GLY A 130 13.67 2.18 0.61
C GLY A 130 13.76 3.17 1.77
N ILE A 131 12.62 3.69 2.25
CA ILE A 131 12.58 4.53 3.44
C ILE A 131 12.65 3.57 4.63
N GLN A 132 13.79 3.57 5.32
CA GLN A 132 14.06 2.79 6.53
C GLN A 132 14.14 3.71 7.74
#